data_AF-F5P448-F1
#
_entry.id   AF-F5P448-F1
#
_cell.length_a   1.000
_cell.length_b   1.000
_cell.length_c   1.000
_cell.angle_alpha   90.00
_cell.angle_beta   90.00
_cell.angle_gamma   90.00
#
_symmetry.space_group_name_H-M   'P 1'
#
loop_
_entity.id
_entity.type
_entity.pdbx_description
1 polymer ?
#
loop_
_entity_poly.entity_id
_entity_poly.type
_entity_poly.pdbx_seq_one_letter_code
_entity_poly.pdbx_strand_id
1 'polypeptide(L)'
;MQDILTENKKFIIPSYQRPYSWTVDNAEQLIDDIYKSSQSEENEYFIGSMICINKGQNQYEVVDGQQRLTTLSIIVSELKKIIPIQGIKDDLQKRVLPIDVYSDETDEPRLIVRKKEYDLYKYYILQDSKDYKPEKPSDTDLVFISNAETIRDYLLRLSVDELKLLAKYILQNVYIVFVQTDDFASSFRLFNVLNSRGLPLSNADLLKNALFESASTHNKKSEQIESAWSQIEDMVGVRRLDKFLTLHKLSEKKDRDRVLQKGFEAFIENLQQQFDGDAIAMSLMLVNSAKN
;
A
#
# COMPACT_ATOMS: atom_id res chain seq x y z
N MET A 1 1.66 3.92 -21.02
CA MET A 1 2.40 2.88 -20.29
C MET A 1 3.71 3.51 -19.87
N GLN A 2 4.10 3.37 -18.62
CA GLN A 2 5.33 3.97 -18.10
C GLN A 2 6.06 2.95 -17.23
N ASP A 3 7.38 3.05 -17.25
CA ASP A 3 8.23 2.32 -16.30
C ASP A 3 7.84 2.75 -14.89
N ILE A 4 7.56 1.75 -14.05
CA ILE A 4 7.13 1.95 -12.66
C ILE A 4 8.32 2.08 -11.72
N LEU A 5 9.39 1.31 -11.98
CA LEU A 5 10.66 1.37 -11.27
C LEU A 5 11.60 2.33 -12.01
N THR A 6 11.41 3.63 -11.82
CA THR A 6 12.28 4.64 -12.44
C THR A 6 13.16 5.32 -11.41
N GLU A 7 14.29 5.87 -11.85
CA GLU A 7 15.18 6.67 -11.00
C GLU A 7 14.61 8.07 -10.66
N ASN A 8 13.46 8.46 -11.21
CA ASN A 8 13.00 9.84 -11.08
C ASN A 8 11.69 9.99 -10.31
N LYS A 9 10.95 8.91 -10.06
CA LYS A 9 9.67 8.96 -9.37
C LYS A 9 9.79 8.50 -7.93
N LYS A 10 8.99 9.10 -7.06
CA LYS A 10 8.79 8.67 -5.67
C LYS A 10 7.31 8.42 -5.44
N PHE A 11 6.98 7.26 -4.90
CA PHE A 11 5.63 6.85 -4.58
C PHE A 11 5.43 6.87 -3.07
N ILE A 12 4.29 7.36 -2.62
CA ILE A 12 3.94 7.48 -1.21
C ILE A 12 2.61 6.76 -1.01
N ILE A 13 2.57 5.75 -0.15
CA ILE A 13 1.33 5.12 0.29
C ILE A 13 0.80 5.96 1.46
N PRO A 14 -0.31 6.71 1.26
CA PRO A 14 -0.83 7.59 2.28
C PRO A 14 -1.49 6.78 3.41
N SER A 15 -1.57 7.38 4.60
CA SER A 15 -2.08 6.71 5.80
C SER A 15 -3.55 6.28 5.70
N TYR A 16 -4.35 6.91 4.82
CA TYR A 16 -5.75 6.52 4.57
C TYR A 16 -5.88 5.21 3.80
N GLN A 17 -4.83 4.74 3.16
CA GLN A 17 -4.88 3.44 2.49
C GLN A 17 -4.85 2.27 3.48
N ARG A 18 -5.34 1.11 3.00
CA ARG A 18 -5.26 -0.15 3.75
C ARG A 18 -3.80 -0.58 3.94
N PRO A 19 -3.48 -1.40 4.96
CA PRO A 19 -2.15 -1.99 5.09
C PRO A 19 -1.79 -2.91 3.92
N TYR A 20 -0.50 -3.27 3.80
CA TYR A 20 -0.08 -4.32 2.88
C TYR A 20 -0.67 -5.66 3.32
N SER A 21 -1.31 -6.38 2.40
CA SER A 21 -2.14 -7.55 2.73
C SER A 21 -2.13 -8.64 1.66
N TRP A 22 -1.33 -8.50 0.61
CA TRP A 22 -1.11 -9.59 -0.35
C TRP A 22 -0.43 -10.76 0.35
N THR A 23 -1.01 -11.95 0.23
CA THR A 23 -0.49 -13.16 0.86
C THR A 23 0.70 -13.71 0.08
N VAL A 24 1.35 -14.73 0.64
CA VAL A 24 2.42 -15.46 -0.03
C VAL A 24 1.97 -15.98 -1.40
N ASP A 25 0.73 -16.47 -1.52
CA ASP A 25 0.18 -16.92 -2.81
C ASP A 25 0.13 -15.79 -3.85
N ASN A 26 -0.23 -14.57 -3.43
CA ASN A 26 -0.23 -13.42 -4.35
C ASN A 26 1.19 -13.00 -4.75
N ALA A 27 2.12 -13.06 -3.79
CA ALA A 27 3.52 -12.73 -4.06
C ALA A 27 4.18 -13.75 -4.99
N GLU A 28 3.97 -15.04 -4.74
CA GLU A 28 4.42 -16.14 -5.61
C GLU A 28 3.80 -16.05 -7.00
N GLN A 29 2.50 -15.80 -7.09
CA GLN A 29 1.84 -15.62 -8.38
C GLN A 29 2.45 -14.46 -9.16
N LEU A 30 2.66 -13.30 -8.53
CA LEU A 30 3.24 -12.15 -9.23
C LEU A 30 4.66 -12.44 -9.76
N ILE A 31 5.55 -13.00 -8.93
CA ILE A 31 6.91 -13.30 -9.37
C ILE A 31 6.94 -14.41 -10.42
N ASP A 32 6.07 -15.41 -10.30
CA ASP A 32 5.97 -16.52 -11.25
C ASP A 32 5.44 -16.07 -12.61
N ASP A 33 4.43 -15.19 -12.64
CA ASP A 33 3.91 -14.62 -13.88
C ASP A 33 4.96 -13.74 -14.58
N ILE A 34 5.70 -12.90 -13.84
CA ILE A 34 6.81 -12.11 -14.38
C ILE A 34 7.91 -13.04 -14.92
N TYR A 35 8.28 -14.07 -14.16
CA TYR A 35 9.31 -15.02 -14.54
C TYR A 35 8.94 -15.76 -15.83
N LYS A 36 7.74 -16.36 -15.89
CA LYS A 36 7.24 -17.03 -17.09
C LYS A 36 7.25 -16.11 -18.31
N SER A 37 6.79 -14.88 -18.14
CA SER A 37 6.80 -13.87 -19.21
C SER A 37 8.23 -13.58 -19.68
N SER A 38 9.20 -13.49 -18.77
CA SER A 38 10.63 -13.30 -19.11
C SER A 38 11.26 -14.44 -19.91
N GLN A 39 10.70 -15.65 -19.83
CA GLN A 39 11.14 -16.83 -20.59
C GLN A 39 10.42 -16.99 -21.93
N SER A 40 9.34 -16.23 -22.15
CA SER A 40 8.52 -16.31 -23.36
C SER A 40 9.01 -15.34 -24.43
N GLU A 41 8.46 -15.46 -25.65
CA GLU A 41 8.65 -14.45 -26.70
C GLU A 41 7.85 -13.16 -26.44
N GLU A 42 7.09 -13.09 -25.34
CA GLU A 42 6.33 -11.89 -24.97
C GLU A 42 7.26 -10.79 -24.48
N ASN A 43 7.29 -9.70 -25.26
CA ASN A 43 8.17 -8.57 -24.98
C ASN A 43 7.73 -7.73 -23.78
N GLU A 44 6.50 -7.82 -23.30
CA GLU A 44 5.97 -6.89 -22.29
C GLU A 44 5.01 -7.61 -21.33
N TYR A 45 5.20 -7.41 -20.02
CA TYR A 45 4.31 -7.91 -18.97
C TYR A 45 3.58 -6.77 -18.28
N PHE A 46 2.25 -6.86 -18.22
CA PHE A 46 1.41 -5.85 -17.61
C PHE A 46 0.95 -6.25 -16.21
N ILE A 47 1.48 -5.60 -15.18
CA ILE A 47 1.05 -5.81 -13.79
C ILE A 47 -0.32 -5.16 -13.49
N GLY A 48 -0.84 -4.36 -14.43
CA GLY A 48 -2.17 -3.76 -14.41
C GLY A 48 -2.14 -2.24 -14.33
N SER A 49 -3.01 -1.63 -13.52
CA SER A 49 -3.15 -0.18 -13.41
C SER A 49 -2.73 0.38 -12.05
N MET A 50 -2.27 1.63 -12.04
CA MET A 50 -2.05 2.43 -10.84
C MET A 50 -2.71 3.78 -10.99
N ILE A 51 -3.39 4.21 -9.93
CA ILE A 51 -3.97 5.55 -9.81
C ILE A 51 -3.17 6.29 -8.77
N CYS A 52 -2.68 7.47 -9.11
CA CYS A 52 -1.92 8.31 -8.19
C CYS A 52 -2.36 9.77 -8.24
N ILE A 53 -2.12 10.49 -7.15
CA ILE A 53 -2.24 11.94 -7.08
C ILE A 53 -0.85 12.54 -7.24
N ASN A 54 -0.67 13.43 -8.20
CA ASN A 54 0.59 14.15 -8.41
C ASN A 54 0.76 15.19 -7.29
N LYS A 55 1.84 15.07 -6.52
CA LYS A 55 2.20 16.02 -5.45
C LYS A 55 3.27 17.03 -5.88
N GLY A 56 3.65 17.02 -7.16
CA GLY A 56 4.77 17.80 -7.69
C GLY A 56 6.11 17.14 -7.44
N GLN A 57 7.18 17.67 -8.07
CA GLN A 57 8.56 17.20 -7.90
C GLN A 57 8.74 15.67 -8.10
N ASN A 58 8.00 15.09 -9.05
CA ASN A 58 7.95 13.64 -9.31
C ASN A 58 7.53 12.77 -8.10
N GLN A 59 6.80 13.34 -7.15
CA GLN A 59 6.18 12.61 -6.05
C GLN A 59 4.72 12.28 -6.36
N TYR A 60 4.32 11.06 -6.06
CA TYR A 60 3.01 10.51 -6.39
C TYR A 60 2.42 9.78 -5.19
N GLU A 61 1.28 10.25 -4.72
CA GLU A 61 0.52 9.57 -3.66
C GLU A 61 -0.35 8.47 -4.28
N VAL A 62 -0.21 7.24 -3.80
CA VAL A 62 -0.84 6.06 -4.40
C VAL A 62 -2.27 5.88 -3.89
N VAL A 63 -3.23 5.88 -4.80
CA VAL A 63 -4.66 5.70 -4.51
C VAL A 63 -5.15 4.29 -4.86
N ASP A 64 -4.59 3.68 -5.91
CA ASP A 64 -4.80 2.28 -6.27
C ASP A 64 -3.48 1.62 -6.69
N GLY A 65 -3.39 0.30 -6.57
CA GLY A 65 -2.25 -0.49 -7.04
C GLY A 65 -1.11 -0.63 -6.01
N GLN A 66 -1.32 -0.16 -4.78
CA GLN A 66 -0.30 -0.21 -3.72
C GLN A 66 0.23 -1.62 -3.39
N GLN A 67 -0.61 -2.65 -3.51
CA GLN A 67 -0.24 -4.01 -3.13
C GLN A 67 0.79 -4.54 -4.14
N ARG A 68 0.46 -4.42 -5.43
CA ARG A 68 1.36 -4.71 -6.56
C ARG A 68 2.67 -3.95 -6.47
N LEU A 69 2.62 -2.65 -6.24
CA LEU A 69 3.81 -1.80 -6.16
C LEU A 69 4.72 -2.21 -5.00
N THR A 70 4.13 -2.47 -3.83
CA THR A 70 4.86 -2.95 -2.66
C THR A 70 5.53 -4.30 -2.93
N THR A 71 4.79 -5.28 -3.44
CA THR A 71 5.32 -6.61 -3.75
C THR A 71 6.41 -6.56 -4.82
N LEU A 72 6.23 -5.76 -5.87
CA LEU A 72 7.26 -5.57 -6.90
C LEU A 72 8.55 -4.99 -6.30
N SER A 73 8.43 -4.03 -5.39
CA SER A 73 9.59 -3.48 -4.68
C SER A 73 10.30 -4.53 -3.82
N ILE A 74 9.55 -5.41 -3.14
CA ILE A 74 10.11 -6.55 -2.39
C ILE A 74 10.83 -7.51 -3.33
N ILE A 75 10.26 -7.85 -4.49
CA ILE A 75 10.90 -8.70 -5.52
C ILE A 75 12.25 -8.13 -5.93
N VAL A 76 12.30 -6.83 -6.27
CA VAL A 76 13.54 -6.15 -6.66
C VAL A 76 14.56 -6.14 -5.51
N SER A 77 14.10 -5.91 -4.27
CA SER A 77 14.97 -5.94 -3.10
C SER A 77 15.62 -7.30 -2.88
N GLU A 78 14.84 -8.38 -2.93
CA GLU A 78 15.35 -9.73 -2.72
C GLU A 78 16.24 -10.18 -3.89
N LEU A 79 15.88 -9.84 -5.13
CA LEU A 79 16.72 -10.09 -6.31
C LEU A 79 18.09 -9.40 -6.21
N LYS A 80 18.10 -8.15 -5.73
CA LYS A 80 19.34 -7.38 -5.49
C LYS A 80 20.24 -8.07 -4.45
N LYS A 81 19.67 -8.69 -3.42
CA LYS A 81 20.44 -9.33 -2.34
C LYS A 81 21.16 -10.59 -2.81
N ILE A 82 20.56 -11.34 -3.73
CA ILE A 82 21.07 -12.64 -4.17
C ILE A 82 21.93 -12.57 -5.44
N ILE A 83 21.72 -11.57 -6.31
CA ILE A 83 22.41 -11.53 -7.60
C ILE A 83 23.91 -11.22 -7.39
N PRO A 84 24.84 -12.07 -7.88
CA PRO A 84 26.27 -11.91 -7.59
C PRO A 84 26.95 -10.84 -8.46
N ILE A 85 26.22 -10.21 -9.38
CA ILE A 85 26.77 -9.28 -10.38
C ILE A 85 26.60 -7.84 -9.87
N GLN A 86 27.71 -7.21 -9.45
CA GLN A 86 27.70 -5.88 -8.83
C GLN A 86 26.99 -4.81 -9.66
N GLY A 87 27.25 -4.75 -10.97
CA GLY A 87 26.61 -3.74 -11.84
C GLY A 87 25.08 -3.86 -11.89
N ILE A 88 24.54 -5.07 -11.80
CA ILE A 88 23.07 -5.29 -11.73
C ILE A 88 22.56 -4.95 -10.33
N LYS A 89 23.30 -5.31 -9.29
CA LYS A 89 22.98 -4.97 -7.90
C LYS A 89 22.85 -3.45 -7.72
N ASP A 90 23.78 -2.68 -8.30
CA ASP A 90 23.77 -1.22 -8.23
C ASP A 90 22.59 -0.61 -8.99
N ASP A 91 22.24 -1.16 -10.15
CA ASP A 91 21.08 -0.69 -10.92
C ASP A 91 19.78 -0.98 -10.15
N LEU A 92 19.60 -2.19 -9.62
CA LEU A 92 18.45 -2.54 -8.77
C LEU A 92 18.38 -1.68 -7.50
N GLN A 93 19.52 -1.39 -6.85
CA GLN A 93 19.57 -0.52 -5.67
C GLN A 93 18.96 0.85 -5.95
N LYS A 94 19.36 1.52 -7.04
CA LYS A 94 18.86 2.86 -7.41
C LYS A 94 17.33 2.89 -7.63
N ARG A 95 16.74 1.76 -8.01
CA ARG A 95 15.32 1.59 -8.33
C ARG A 95 14.43 1.45 -7.10
N VAL A 96 14.98 1.00 -5.95
CA VAL A 96 14.22 0.83 -4.70
C VAL A 96 14.66 1.79 -3.60
N LEU A 97 15.96 2.03 -3.47
CA LEU A 97 16.57 2.86 -2.44
C LEU A 97 17.82 3.54 -3.01
N PRO A 98 17.68 4.71 -3.67
CA PRO A 98 18.83 5.49 -4.07
C PRO A 98 19.65 5.86 -2.83
N ILE A 99 20.97 5.73 -2.94
CA ILE A 99 21.92 6.14 -1.90
C ILE A 99 22.70 7.32 -2.46
N ASP A 100 22.68 8.46 -1.77
CA ASP A 100 23.52 9.61 -2.11
C ASP A 100 24.71 9.68 -1.16
N VAL A 101 25.85 9.17 -1.63
CA VAL A 101 27.10 9.11 -0.85
C VAL A 101 27.72 10.49 -0.55
N TYR A 102 27.21 11.56 -1.16
CA TYR A 102 27.67 12.93 -0.95
C TYR A 102 26.73 13.76 -0.08
N SER A 103 25.56 13.21 0.24
CA SER A 103 24.57 13.87 1.08
C SER A 103 24.66 13.36 2.52
N ASP A 104 24.55 14.29 3.47
CA ASP A 104 24.33 13.96 4.87
C ASP A 104 22.84 13.66 5.15
N GLU A 105 21.97 13.77 4.15
CA GLU A 105 20.55 13.41 4.26
C GLU A 105 20.38 11.90 4.35
N THR A 106 19.36 11.46 5.11
CA THR A 106 19.02 10.05 5.20
C THR A 106 18.47 9.54 3.87
N ASP A 107 19.06 8.47 3.33
CA ASP A 107 18.57 7.82 2.11
C ASP A 107 17.08 7.48 2.23
N GLU A 108 16.29 7.84 1.22
CA GLU A 108 14.85 7.59 1.20
C GLU A 108 14.46 6.55 0.14
N PRO A 109 13.63 5.55 0.49
CA PRO A 109 13.08 4.63 -0.50
C PRO A 109 12.29 5.35 -1.59
N ARG A 110 12.31 4.78 -2.80
CA ARG A 110 11.45 5.21 -3.92
C ARG A 110 9.98 4.98 -3.63
N LEU A 111 9.66 3.97 -2.81
CA LEU A 111 8.34 3.70 -2.30
C LEU A 111 8.33 3.94 -0.79
N ILE A 112 7.65 5.00 -0.34
CA ILE A 112 7.35 5.21 1.08
C ILE A 112 6.09 4.43 1.41
N VAL A 113 6.21 3.40 2.23
CA VAL A 113 5.07 2.68 2.82
C VAL A 113 4.50 3.45 4.01
N ARG A 114 3.39 2.97 4.58
CA ARG A 114 2.77 3.56 5.77
C ARG A 114 3.80 3.67 6.93
N LYS A 115 3.65 4.71 7.74
CA LYS A 115 4.58 5.05 8.84
C LYS A 115 4.85 3.89 9.80
N LYS A 116 3.84 3.06 10.08
CA LYS A 116 3.94 1.94 11.02
C LYS A 116 4.90 0.85 10.55
N GLU A 117 4.91 0.57 9.25
CA GLU A 117 5.75 -0.45 8.62
C GLU A 117 7.03 0.13 7.99
N TYR A 118 7.25 1.45 8.06
CA TYR A 118 8.34 2.14 7.37
C TYR A 118 9.72 1.60 7.78
N ASP A 119 9.98 1.46 9.08
CA ASP A 119 11.29 1.03 9.58
C ASP A 119 11.58 -0.43 9.20
N LEU A 120 10.58 -1.33 9.35
CA LEU A 120 10.69 -2.71 8.86
C LEU A 120 11.01 -2.72 7.36
N TYR A 121 10.24 -1.98 6.57
CA TYR A 121 10.40 -1.97 5.13
C TYR A 121 11.76 -1.41 4.69
N LYS A 122 12.15 -0.23 5.19
CA LYS A 122 13.42 0.40 4.81
C LYS A 122 14.62 -0.40 5.29
N TYR A 123 14.68 -0.70 6.59
CA TYR A 123 15.90 -1.22 7.18
C TYR A 123 15.99 -2.74 7.09
N TYR A 124 14.92 -3.46 7.43
CA TYR A 124 14.93 -4.93 7.37
C TYR A 124 14.74 -5.44 5.93
N ILE A 125 13.73 -4.95 5.19
CA ILE A 125 13.44 -5.46 3.84
C ILE A 125 14.41 -4.90 2.79
N LEU A 126 14.64 -3.59 2.71
CA LEU A 126 15.50 -3.02 1.65
C LEU A 126 17.00 -3.09 1.95
N GLN A 127 17.40 -2.89 3.21
CA GLN A 127 18.82 -2.85 3.61
C GLN A 127 19.34 -4.15 4.26
N ASP A 128 18.47 -5.13 4.53
CA ASP A 128 18.83 -6.40 5.18
C ASP A 128 19.41 -6.24 6.61
N SER A 129 19.06 -5.14 7.29
CA SER A 129 19.46 -4.87 8.67
C SER A 129 18.59 -5.65 9.66
N LYS A 130 19.15 -6.73 10.21
CA LYS A 130 18.44 -7.68 11.10
C LYS A 130 17.95 -7.05 12.40
N ASP A 131 18.58 -5.97 12.85
CA ASP A 131 18.21 -5.25 14.07
C ASP A 131 16.81 -4.61 13.98
N TYR A 132 16.31 -4.43 12.76
CA TYR A 132 14.98 -3.87 12.50
C TYR A 132 13.90 -4.93 12.29
N LYS A 133 14.19 -6.22 12.57
CA LYS A 133 13.15 -7.24 12.67
C LYS A 133 12.39 -7.05 13.98
N PRO A 134 11.07 -6.77 13.96
CA PRO A 134 10.31 -6.55 15.19
C PRO A 134 10.31 -7.81 16.07
N GLU A 135 10.57 -7.66 17.37
CA GLU A 135 10.47 -8.77 18.34
C GLU A 135 9.03 -9.29 18.45
N LYS A 136 8.05 -8.37 18.32
CA LYS A 136 6.61 -8.66 18.30
C LYS A 136 6.02 -8.06 17.04
N PRO A 137 6.14 -8.76 15.90
CA PRO A 137 5.63 -8.26 14.63
C PRO A 137 4.11 -8.18 14.67
N SER A 138 3.55 -7.10 14.12
CA SER A 138 2.13 -7.00 13.82
C SER A 138 1.74 -7.96 12.69
N ASP A 139 0.43 -8.14 12.48
CA ASP A 139 -0.08 -8.95 11.35
C ASP A 139 0.48 -8.45 10.01
N THR A 140 0.59 -7.12 9.82
CA THR A 140 1.15 -6.52 8.59
C THR A 140 2.65 -6.78 8.48
N ASP A 141 3.40 -6.69 9.58
CA ASP A 141 4.84 -6.97 9.59
C ASP A 141 5.12 -8.41 9.17
N LEU A 142 4.33 -9.36 9.68
CA LEU A 142 4.40 -10.76 9.27
C LEU A 142 4.14 -10.93 7.78
N VAL A 143 3.20 -10.20 7.19
CA VAL A 143 2.94 -10.24 5.75
C VAL A 143 4.14 -9.73 4.94
N PHE A 144 4.81 -8.67 5.38
CA PHE A 144 6.06 -8.21 4.74
C PHE A 144 7.17 -9.27 4.83
N ILE A 145 7.39 -9.82 6.03
CA ILE A 145 8.44 -10.80 6.30
C ILE A 145 8.21 -12.08 5.49
N SER A 146 7.02 -12.67 5.58
CA SER A 146 6.69 -13.91 4.87
C SER A 146 6.80 -13.75 3.36
N ASN A 147 6.35 -12.63 2.79
CA ASN A 147 6.49 -12.41 1.36
C ASN A 147 7.94 -12.26 0.92
N ALA A 148 8.77 -11.55 1.69
CA ALA A 148 10.20 -11.43 1.38
C ALA A 148 10.92 -12.78 1.46
N GLU A 149 10.60 -13.60 2.46
CA GLU A 149 11.13 -14.97 2.60
C GLU A 149 10.69 -15.86 1.44
N THR A 150 9.40 -15.88 1.09
CA THR A 150 8.86 -16.66 -0.02
C THR A 150 9.45 -16.23 -1.38
N ILE A 151 9.57 -14.93 -1.63
CA ILE A 151 10.20 -14.40 -2.85
C ILE A 151 11.67 -14.81 -2.90
N ARG A 152 12.40 -14.71 -1.79
CA ARG A 152 13.80 -15.14 -1.71
C ARG A 152 13.94 -16.63 -2.02
N ASP A 153 13.12 -17.47 -1.42
CA ASP A 153 13.11 -18.91 -1.67
C ASP A 153 12.78 -19.22 -3.13
N TYR A 154 11.85 -18.49 -3.74
CA TYR A 154 11.56 -18.60 -5.16
C TYR A 154 12.81 -18.34 -6.00
N LEU A 155 13.46 -17.20 -5.77
CA LEU A 155 14.60 -16.74 -6.55
C LEU A 155 15.86 -17.59 -6.35
N LEU A 156 16.08 -18.16 -5.17
CA LEU A 156 17.22 -19.05 -4.89
C LEU A 156 17.19 -20.36 -5.69
N ARG A 157 16.04 -20.71 -6.29
CA ARG A 157 15.90 -21.87 -7.18
C ARG A 157 16.38 -21.57 -8.62
N LEU A 158 16.60 -20.30 -8.95
CA LEU A 158 17.00 -19.86 -10.28
C LEU A 158 18.52 -19.84 -10.42
N SER A 159 19.01 -20.13 -11.62
CA SER A 159 20.40 -19.94 -12.01
C SER A 159 20.77 -18.47 -12.12
N VAL A 160 22.07 -18.16 -12.11
CA VAL A 160 22.56 -16.78 -12.25
C VAL A 160 22.12 -16.14 -13.58
N ASP A 161 22.05 -16.91 -14.66
CA ASP A 161 21.60 -16.42 -15.97
C ASP A 161 20.10 -16.11 -15.97
N GLU A 162 19.28 -16.94 -15.33
CA GLU A 162 17.84 -16.69 -15.13
C GLU A 162 17.62 -15.43 -14.27
N LEU A 163 18.37 -15.27 -13.18
CA LEU A 163 18.30 -14.07 -12.34
C LEU A 163 18.67 -12.80 -13.12
N LYS A 164 19.70 -12.87 -13.97
CA LYS A 164 20.11 -11.76 -14.83
C LYS A 164 19.03 -11.41 -15.86
N LEU A 165 18.43 -12.41 -16.49
CA LEU A 165 17.34 -12.22 -17.45
C LEU A 165 16.11 -11.61 -16.76
N LEU A 166 15.74 -12.13 -15.60
CA LEU A 166 14.63 -11.63 -14.78
C LEU A 166 14.87 -10.18 -14.34
N ALA A 167 16.07 -9.84 -13.87
CA ALA A 167 16.42 -8.48 -13.48
C ALA A 167 16.26 -7.50 -14.65
N LYS A 168 16.76 -7.88 -15.84
CA LYS A 168 16.59 -7.08 -17.06
C LYS A 168 15.11 -6.92 -17.40
N TYR A 169 14.34 -8.01 -17.38
CA TYR A 169 12.93 -8.01 -17.74
C TYR A 169 12.09 -7.13 -16.80
N ILE A 170 12.31 -7.23 -15.48
CA ILE A 170 11.63 -6.38 -14.49
C ILE A 170 11.87 -4.90 -14.76
N LEU A 171 13.08 -4.52 -15.17
CA LEU A 171 13.45 -3.12 -15.35
C LEU A 171 13.06 -2.56 -16.73
N GLN A 172 12.92 -3.41 -17.75
CA GLN A 172 12.77 -2.97 -19.14
C GLN A 172 11.44 -3.37 -19.78
N ASN A 173 10.75 -4.37 -19.23
CA ASN A 173 9.63 -5.04 -19.89
C ASN A 173 8.40 -5.20 -18.98
N VAL A 174 8.49 -4.86 -17.69
CA VAL A 174 7.34 -4.84 -16.77
C VAL A 174 6.73 -3.45 -16.73
N TYR A 175 5.50 -3.34 -17.20
CA TYR A 175 4.79 -2.07 -17.35
C TYR A 175 3.55 -1.97 -16.48
N ILE A 176 3.25 -0.73 -16.09
CA ILE A 176 1.98 -0.37 -15.46
C ILE A 176 1.24 0.71 -16.26
N VAL A 177 -0.08 0.60 -16.29
CA VAL A 177 -0.96 1.68 -16.73
C VAL A 177 -0.99 2.72 -15.62
N PHE A 178 -0.21 3.78 -15.80
CA PHE A 178 -0.10 4.86 -14.83
C PHE A 178 -1.10 5.98 -15.13
N VAL A 179 -2.03 6.20 -14.21
CA VAL A 179 -3.05 7.26 -14.26
C VAL A 179 -2.78 8.23 -13.13
N GLN A 180 -2.60 9.51 -13.45
CA GLN A 180 -2.37 10.55 -12.46
C GLN A 180 -3.48 11.61 -12.49
N THR A 181 -3.82 12.13 -11.31
CA THR A 181 -4.71 13.28 -11.13
C THR A 181 -4.03 14.35 -10.28
N ASP A 182 -4.55 15.57 -10.31
CA ASP A 182 -4.01 16.67 -9.51
C ASP A 182 -4.61 16.72 -8.10
N ASP A 183 -5.76 16.08 -7.89
CA ASP A 183 -6.50 16.11 -6.63
C ASP A 183 -7.11 14.75 -6.24
N PHE A 184 -7.43 14.63 -4.94
CA PHE A 184 -8.01 13.44 -4.34
C PHE A 184 -9.39 13.11 -4.88
N ALA A 185 -10.29 14.09 -5.02
CA ALA A 185 -11.66 13.84 -5.47
C ALA A 185 -11.67 13.25 -6.90
N SER A 186 -10.82 13.76 -7.79
CA SER A 186 -10.62 13.20 -9.12
C SER A 186 -10.05 11.79 -9.09
N SER A 187 -9.02 11.52 -8.27
CA SER A 187 -8.49 10.16 -8.13
C SER A 187 -9.51 9.17 -7.59
N PHE A 188 -10.36 9.60 -6.65
CA PHE A 188 -11.37 8.77 -6.02
C PHE A 188 -12.50 8.44 -7.00
N ARG A 189 -12.92 9.41 -7.83
CA ARG A 189 -13.86 9.14 -8.92
C ARG A 189 -13.29 8.10 -9.90
N LEU A 190 -12.03 8.25 -10.31
CA LEU A 190 -11.37 7.27 -11.19
C LEU A 190 -11.25 5.90 -10.53
N PHE A 191 -10.91 5.86 -9.25
CA PHE A 191 -10.84 4.64 -8.46
C PHE A 191 -12.18 3.91 -8.47
N ASN A 192 -13.30 4.60 -8.20
CA ASN A 192 -14.62 3.99 -8.18
C ASN A 192 -15.05 3.51 -9.56
N VAL A 193 -14.75 4.27 -10.63
CA VAL A 193 -15.07 3.85 -12.00
C VAL A 193 -14.28 2.60 -12.39
N LEU A 194 -12.99 2.53 -12.08
CA LEU A 194 -12.13 1.40 -12.42
C LEU A 194 -12.45 0.15 -11.58
N ASN A 195 -12.82 0.33 -10.31
CA ASN A 195 -13.21 -0.77 -9.41
C ASN A 195 -14.71 -1.11 -9.43
N SER A 196 -15.55 -0.38 -10.16
CA SER A 196 -17.00 -0.65 -10.29
C SER A 196 -17.34 -2.04 -10.87
N ARG A 197 -16.36 -2.74 -11.45
CA ARG A 197 -16.47 -4.13 -11.91
C ARG A 197 -15.55 -5.11 -11.15
N GLY A 198 -14.83 -4.64 -10.13
CA GLY A 198 -13.86 -5.39 -9.33
C GLY A 198 -14.31 -5.59 -7.87
N LEU A 199 -13.38 -5.95 -6.99
CA LEU A 199 -13.63 -6.05 -5.54
C LEU A 199 -13.96 -4.66 -4.98
N PRO A 200 -15.15 -4.45 -4.39
CA PRO A 200 -15.52 -3.17 -3.81
C PRO A 200 -14.65 -2.82 -2.60
N LEU A 201 -14.55 -1.52 -2.30
CA LEU A 201 -13.92 -1.04 -1.05
C LEU A 201 -14.60 -1.70 0.15
N SER A 202 -13.81 -2.01 1.18
CA SER A 202 -14.38 -2.44 2.45
C SER A 202 -15.14 -1.29 3.10
N ASN A 203 -16.05 -1.60 4.02
CA ASN A 203 -16.74 -0.56 4.80
C ASN A 203 -15.72 0.25 5.62
N ALA A 204 -14.67 -0.43 6.09
CA ALA A 204 -13.55 0.24 6.76
C ALA A 204 -12.86 1.25 5.85
N ASP A 205 -12.59 0.91 4.60
CA ASP A 205 -11.94 1.82 3.64
C ASP A 205 -12.84 3.02 3.32
N LEU A 206 -14.14 2.79 3.10
CA LEU A 206 -15.11 3.86 2.82
C LEU A 206 -15.19 4.86 3.98
N LEU A 207 -15.31 4.37 5.21
CA LEU A 207 -15.40 5.22 6.39
C LEU A 207 -14.09 6.00 6.61
N LYS A 208 -12.94 5.33 6.46
CA LYS A 208 -11.64 5.96 6.59
C LYS A 208 -11.48 7.09 5.55
N ASN A 209 -11.77 6.81 4.29
CA ASN A 209 -11.68 7.82 3.22
C ASN A 209 -12.57 9.04 3.53
N ALA A 210 -13.80 8.82 3.99
CA ALA A 210 -14.71 9.90 4.37
C ALA A 210 -14.19 10.74 5.55
N LEU A 211 -13.52 10.12 6.53
CA LEU A 211 -12.88 10.84 7.64
C LEU A 211 -11.74 11.74 7.14
N PHE A 212 -10.89 11.23 6.26
CA PHE A 212 -9.78 12.02 5.69
C PHE A 212 -10.26 13.12 4.73
N GLU A 213 -11.32 12.87 3.95
CA GLU A 213 -11.96 13.88 3.09
C GLU A 213 -12.59 15.01 3.92
N SER A 214 -13.27 14.67 5.01
CA SER A 214 -13.83 15.68 5.90
C SER A 214 -12.73 16.50 6.59
N ALA A 215 -11.61 15.87 6.95
CA ALA A 215 -10.47 16.54 7.55
C ALA A 215 -9.78 17.53 6.60
N SER A 216 -9.58 17.14 5.34
CA SER A 216 -8.98 18.02 4.32
C SER A 216 -9.89 19.20 4.01
N THR A 217 -11.21 18.98 3.93
CA THR A 217 -12.22 20.04 3.71
C THR A 217 -12.22 21.07 4.85
N HIS A 218 -12.01 20.63 6.10
CA HIS A 218 -12.04 21.50 7.29
C HIS A 218 -10.64 21.96 7.75
N ASN A 219 -9.59 21.81 6.92
CA ASN A 219 -8.20 22.16 7.25
C ASN A 219 -7.70 21.59 8.60
N LYS A 220 -8.17 20.40 9.00
CA LYS A 220 -7.73 19.74 10.23
C LYS A 220 -6.51 18.85 9.96
N LYS A 221 -5.61 18.74 10.93
CA LYS A 221 -4.42 17.86 10.83
C LYS A 221 -4.84 16.40 10.78
N SER A 222 -4.42 15.67 9.75
CA SER A 222 -4.73 14.24 9.56
C SER A 222 -4.09 13.34 10.62
N GLU A 223 -3.02 13.79 11.27
CA GLU A 223 -2.26 13.01 12.28
C GLU A 223 -3.13 12.44 13.40
N GLN A 224 -4.14 13.18 13.86
CA GLN A 224 -5.03 12.73 14.94
C GLN A 224 -5.97 11.62 14.46
N ILE A 225 -6.43 11.70 13.20
CA ILE A 225 -7.27 10.69 12.57
C ILE A 225 -6.43 9.43 12.30
N GLU A 226 -5.19 9.60 11.84
CA GLU A 226 -4.23 8.51 11.66
C GLU A 226 -3.97 7.77 12.98
N SER A 227 -3.73 8.51 14.06
CA SER A 227 -3.52 7.94 15.38
C SER A 227 -4.76 7.21 15.91
N ALA A 228 -5.94 7.81 15.77
CA ALA A 228 -7.19 7.20 16.17
C ALA A 228 -7.48 5.93 15.36
N TRP A 229 -7.27 5.96 14.04
CA TRP A 229 -7.47 4.80 13.18
C TRP A 229 -6.50 3.68 13.48
N SER A 230 -5.21 3.99 13.73
CA SER A 230 -4.23 3.00 14.16
C SER A 230 -4.66 2.32 15.47
N GLN A 231 -5.20 3.07 16.43
CA GLN A 231 -5.71 2.48 17.67
C GLN A 231 -6.87 1.50 17.43
N ILE A 232 -7.77 1.82 16.50
CA ILE A 232 -8.86 0.90 16.12
C ILE A 232 -8.27 -0.35 15.47
N GLU A 233 -7.31 -0.20 14.55
CA GLU A 233 -6.59 -1.32 13.92
C GLU A 233 -5.89 -2.21 14.96
N ASP A 234 -5.28 -1.62 15.99
CA ASP A 234 -4.60 -2.36 17.06
C ASP A 234 -5.57 -3.08 18.02
N MET A 235 -6.70 -2.46 18.36
CA MET A 235 -7.70 -3.05 19.26
C MET A 235 -8.51 -4.16 18.58
N VAL A 236 -8.97 -3.89 17.36
CA VAL A 236 -9.90 -4.76 16.62
C VAL A 236 -9.13 -5.77 15.77
N GLY A 237 -7.98 -5.39 15.24
CA GLY A 237 -7.28 -6.13 14.19
C GLY A 237 -7.85 -5.81 12.81
N VAL A 238 -6.96 -5.56 11.84
CA VAL A 238 -7.29 -5.13 10.47
C VAL A 238 -8.32 -6.04 9.80
N ARG A 239 -8.18 -7.36 9.97
CA ARG A 239 -9.09 -8.37 9.36
C ARG A 239 -10.50 -8.36 9.93
N ARG A 240 -10.71 -7.76 11.11
CA ARG A 240 -12.01 -7.74 11.82
C ARG A 240 -12.69 -6.38 11.75
N LEU A 241 -12.09 -5.38 11.09
CA LEU A 241 -12.62 -4.01 11.01
C LEU A 241 -14.03 -3.97 10.43
N ASP A 242 -14.30 -4.64 9.30
CA ASP A 242 -15.64 -4.63 8.69
C ASP A 242 -16.70 -5.24 9.59
N LYS A 243 -16.34 -6.32 10.30
CA LYS A 243 -17.23 -6.96 11.27
C LYS A 243 -17.52 -6.04 12.44
N PHE A 244 -16.48 -5.39 12.98
CA PHE A 244 -16.62 -4.39 14.04
C PHE A 244 -17.54 -3.24 13.60
N LEU A 245 -17.28 -2.63 12.45
CA LEU A 245 -18.08 -1.51 11.94
C LEU A 245 -19.53 -1.93 11.68
N THR A 246 -19.76 -3.15 11.20
CA THR A 246 -21.11 -3.69 11.03
C THR A 246 -21.83 -3.85 12.37
N LEU A 247 -21.16 -4.35 13.40
CA LEU A 247 -21.73 -4.51 14.73
C LEU A 247 -21.98 -3.17 15.44
N HIS A 248 -21.03 -2.24 15.35
CA HIS A 248 -21.16 -0.88 15.86
C HIS A 248 -22.35 -0.16 15.20
N LYS A 249 -22.45 -0.24 13.87
CA LYS A 249 -23.60 0.24 13.10
C LYS A 249 -24.94 -0.33 13.58
N LEU A 250 -24.99 -1.59 14.03
CA LEU A 250 -26.22 -2.23 14.47
C LEU A 250 -26.58 -1.92 15.94
N SER A 251 -25.63 -1.47 16.76
CA SER A 251 -25.88 -1.07 18.15
C SER A 251 -26.46 0.35 18.26
N GLU A 252 -26.23 1.19 17.26
CA GLU A 252 -26.80 2.53 17.08
C GLU A 252 -28.31 2.46 16.73
N LYS A 253 -29.21 2.63 17.72
CA LYS A 253 -30.67 2.51 17.55
C LYS A 253 -31.27 3.42 16.46
N LYS A 254 -30.70 4.62 16.22
CA LYS A 254 -31.17 5.57 15.22
C LYS A 254 -30.76 5.20 13.79
N ASP A 255 -29.65 4.48 13.64
CA ASP A 255 -29.10 4.07 12.35
C ASP A 255 -29.58 2.71 11.89
N ARG A 256 -30.00 1.84 12.81
CA ARG A 256 -30.44 0.48 12.51
C ARG A 256 -31.48 0.40 11.38
N ASP A 257 -32.54 1.19 11.42
CA ASP A 257 -33.65 1.12 10.44
C ASP A 257 -33.31 1.78 9.09
N ARG A 258 -32.57 2.90 9.10
CA ARG A 258 -32.17 3.60 7.87
C ARG A 258 -31.08 2.86 7.12
N VAL A 259 -30.16 2.23 7.85
CA VAL A 259 -29.01 1.58 7.25
C VAL A 259 -29.36 0.18 6.73
N LEU A 260 -30.37 -0.50 7.32
CA LEU A 260 -30.99 -1.69 6.71
C LEU A 260 -31.66 -1.39 5.37
N GLN A 261 -32.10 -0.14 5.13
CA GLN A 261 -32.74 0.28 3.87
C GLN A 261 -31.79 0.93 2.85
N LYS A 262 -30.74 1.65 3.29
CA LYS A 262 -29.90 2.50 2.40
C LYS A 262 -28.42 2.14 2.32
N GLY A 263 -27.93 1.13 3.04
CA GLY A 263 -26.53 0.68 2.94
C GLY A 263 -25.53 1.53 3.74
N PHE A 264 -24.24 1.19 3.66
CA PHE A 264 -23.18 1.75 4.53
C PHE A 264 -22.86 3.24 4.26
N GLU A 265 -23.06 3.72 3.04
CA GLU A 265 -22.85 5.13 2.69
C GLU A 265 -23.79 6.06 3.47
N ALA A 266 -25.05 5.66 3.67
CA ALA A 266 -26.01 6.43 4.46
C ALA A 266 -25.61 6.53 5.96
N PHE A 267 -24.87 5.53 6.48
CA PHE A 267 -24.31 5.61 7.82
C PHE A 267 -23.20 6.67 7.88
N ILE A 268 -22.32 6.71 6.87
CA ILE A 268 -21.26 7.74 6.78
C ILE A 268 -21.88 9.15 6.71
N GLU A 269 -22.89 9.35 5.86
CA GLU A 269 -23.58 10.64 5.73
C GLU A 269 -24.21 11.10 7.06
N ASN A 270 -24.84 10.18 7.81
CA ASN A 270 -25.42 10.51 9.11
C ASN A 270 -24.34 10.84 10.13
N LEU A 271 -23.27 10.05 10.18
CA LEU A 271 -22.16 10.27 11.09
C LEU A 271 -21.50 11.65 10.81
N GLN A 272 -21.33 12.02 9.55
CA GLN A 272 -20.90 13.37 9.17
C GLN A 272 -21.89 14.45 9.63
N GLN A 273 -23.20 14.25 9.47
CA GLN A 273 -24.22 15.20 9.96
C GLN A 273 -24.24 15.33 11.48
N GLN A 274 -24.12 14.22 12.21
CA GLN A 274 -24.17 14.18 13.67
C GLN A 274 -23.01 14.94 14.31
N PHE A 275 -21.85 14.91 13.67
CA PHE A 275 -20.63 15.54 14.16
C PHE A 275 -20.28 16.82 13.40
N ASP A 276 -21.20 17.38 12.60
CA ASP A 276 -20.97 18.57 11.75
C ASP A 276 -19.67 18.48 10.93
N GLY A 277 -19.33 17.29 10.43
CA GLY A 277 -18.11 17.04 9.67
C GLY A 277 -16.82 16.98 10.50
N ASP A 278 -16.88 17.02 11.84
CA ASP A 278 -15.69 16.94 12.69
C ASP A 278 -15.06 15.54 12.69
N ALA A 279 -14.16 15.30 11.74
CA ALA A 279 -13.48 14.03 11.55
C ALA A 279 -12.71 13.53 12.78
N ILE A 280 -12.22 14.42 13.64
CA ILE A 280 -11.52 14.02 14.86
C ILE A 280 -12.52 13.47 15.87
N ALA A 281 -13.64 14.17 16.08
CA ALA A 281 -14.69 13.72 17.00
C ALA A 281 -15.27 12.37 16.54
N MET A 282 -15.53 12.22 15.24
CA MET A 282 -15.93 10.96 14.61
C MET A 282 -14.93 9.83 14.88
N SER A 283 -13.63 10.09 14.67
CA SER A 283 -12.57 9.09 14.90
C SER A 283 -12.46 8.67 16.37
N LEU A 284 -12.53 9.62 17.31
CA LEU A 284 -12.47 9.34 18.75
C LEU A 284 -13.69 8.54 19.23
N MET A 285 -14.87 8.77 18.66
CA MET A 285 -16.07 7.98 18.96
C MET A 285 -15.87 6.51 18.56
N LEU A 286 -15.31 6.25 17.37
CA LEU A 286 -15.01 4.90 16.91
C LEU A 286 -13.98 4.21 17.82
N VAL A 287 -12.93 4.92 18.26
CA VAL A 287 -11.95 4.42 19.23
C VAL A 287 -12.63 4.00 20.53
N ASN A 288 -13.55 4.82 21.06
CA ASN A 288 -14.28 4.48 22.28
C ASN A 288 -15.18 3.26 22.08
N SER A 289 -15.81 3.11 20.91
CA SER A 289 -16.59 1.90 20.64
C SER A 289 -15.73 0.65 20.46
N ALA A 290 -14.49 0.76 20.00
CA ALA A 290 -13.58 -0.37 19.87
C ALA A 290 -13.11 -0.92 21.24
N LYS A 291 -13.23 -0.13 22.31
CA LYS A 291 -12.87 -0.52 23.68
C LYS A 291 -13.95 -1.32 24.40
N ASN A 292 -15.20 -1.24 23.96
CA ASN A 292 -16.38 -1.84 24.59
C ASN A 292 -16.81 -3.12 23.88
#